data_AF-A0A9Q1BV98-F1
#
_entry.id   AF-A0A9Q1BV98-F1
#
_cell.length_a   1.000
_cell.length_b   1.000
_cell.length_c   1.000
_cell.angle_alpha   90.00
_cell.angle_beta   90.00
_cell.angle_gamma   90.00
#
_symmetry.space_group_name_H-M   'P 1'
#
loop_
_entity.id
_entity.type
_entity.pdbx_description
1 polymer ?
#
loop_
_entity_poly.entity_id
_entity_poly.type
_entity_poly.pdbx_seq_one_letter_code
_entity_poly.pdbx_strand_id
1 'polypeptide(L)'
;MRRDELKRYVLEYLVDESILPSTVLQTAITVPTDNTFELKKLKMKTNKEVRLKEMEREREREEREMQMQKEKEEREMQMQREEREERERREEKAREHEFRLKQQELGVIKGSGPKIGLDTGVFDVSKHIKFVPKFQEDNVEKFFNHFKKLGEQLKWPRDKWSILIQSNFTGKAQEVYSALSIEDSMDYDKVKKAILQAYALVPEGYRQKFRKYRKADTQTYVEFAYQKERHIDRWCASKKVSTFDALRQLMLVEKFKRCVNDDIKSHLEENRADKLSEVANLADQYALTHKFSKVGQPQNKGQFSRPNKKYGNSSGTAGNNGSQSGSISPTNSGKKQPDSSRQKNHQVSSNKLPLKT
;
A
#
# COMPACT_ATOMS: atom_id res chain seq x y z
N MET A 1 -45.10 -24.22 57.85
CA MET A 1 -45.42 -25.50 57.19
C MET A 1 -44.87 -25.47 55.79
N ARG A 2 -43.97 -26.40 55.47
CA ARG A 2 -43.32 -26.45 54.15
C ARG A 2 -44.37 -26.88 53.14
N ARG A 3 -44.35 -26.28 51.93
CA ARG A 3 -45.32 -26.51 50.84
C ARG A 3 -45.58 -28.00 50.54
N ASP A 4 -44.60 -28.84 50.82
CA ASP A 4 -44.64 -30.28 50.59
C ASP A 4 -45.43 -31.05 51.68
N GLU A 5 -45.55 -30.50 52.89
CA GLU A 5 -46.38 -31.05 53.96
C GLU A 5 -47.87 -30.83 53.66
N LEU A 6 -48.23 -29.64 53.18
CA LEU A 6 -49.61 -29.32 52.76
C LEU A 6 -50.06 -30.16 51.56
N LYS A 7 -49.16 -30.41 50.60
CA LYS A 7 -49.46 -31.27 49.44
C LYS A 7 -49.71 -32.72 49.85
N ARG A 8 -48.95 -33.25 50.82
CA ARG A 8 -49.19 -34.59 51.36
C ARG A 8 -50.54 -34.68 52.05
N TYR A 9 -50.86 -33.71 52.91
CA TYR A 9 -52.14 -33.69 53.62
C TYR A 9 -53.35 -33.64 52.67
N VAL A 10 -53.26 -32.85 51.60
CA VAL A 10 -54.33 -32.76 50.59
C VAL A 10 -54.45 -34.05 49.77
N LEU A 11 -53.33 -34.70 49.44
CA LEU A 11 -53.35 -35.97 48.70
C LEU A 11 -53.87 -37.13 49.57
N GLU A 12 -53.55 -37.13 50.86
CA GLU A 12 -54.03 -38.12 51.83
C GLU A 12 -55.55 -37.99 52.03
N TYR A 13 -56.04 -36.76 52.20
CA TYR A 13 -57.48 -36.47 52.31
C TYR A 13 -58.29 -36.86 51.06
N LEU A 14 -57.74 -36.67 49.86
CA LEU A 14 -58.41 -37.01 48.59
C LEU A 14 -58.44 -38.51 48.30
N VAL A 15 -57.54 -39.29 48.92
CA VAL A 15 -57.54 -40.76 48.83
C VAL A 15 -58.51 -41.36 49.84
N ASP A 16 -58.61 -40.78 51.05
CA ASP A 16 -59.57 -41.21 52.07
C ASP A 16 -61.03 -40.99 51.63
N GLU A 17 -61.31 -39.94 50.87
CA GLU A 17 -62.63 -39.67 50.24
C GLU A 17 -62.90 -40.53 48.99
N SER A 18 -62.04 -41.50 48.65
CA SER A 18 -62.17 -42.40 47.50
C SER A 18 -62.20 -41.72 46.11
N ILE A 19 -61.81 -40.44 46.02
CA ILE A 19 -61.85 -39.66 44.78
C ILE A 19 -60.70 -40.03 43.84
N LEU A 20 -59.56 -40.50 44.39
CA LEU A 20 -58.40 -40.96 43.64
C LEU A 20 -57.95 -42.35 44.13
N PRO A 21 -57.55 -43.27 43.22
CA PRO A 21 -57.08 -44.59 43.61
C PRO A 21 -55.73 -44.50 44.35
N SER A 22 -55.50 -45.37 45.34
CA SER A 22 -54.30 -45.39 46.20
C SER A 22 -52.97 -45.51 45.43
N THR A 23 -53.03 -45.98 44.18
CA THR A 23 -51.92 -46.01 43.21
C THR A 23 -51.34 -44.62 42.90
N VAL A 24 -52.13 -43.55 43.09
CA VAL A 24 -51.71 -42.15 42.88
C VAL A 24 -50.74 -41.68 43.96
N LEU A 25 -50.88 -42.14 45.21
CA LEU A 25 -49.88 -41.89 46.26
C LEU A 25 -48.56 -42.60 45.95
N GLN A 26 -48.63 -43.83 45.43
CA GLN A 26 -47.44 -44.61 45.05
C GLN A 26 -46.66 -43.96 43.89
N THR A 27 -47.38 -43.42 42.90
CA THR A 27 -46.81 -42.74 41.74
C THR A 27 -46.32 -41.33 42.07
N ALA A 28 -46.99 -40.60 42.96
CA ALA A 28 -46.52 -39.30 43.44
C ALA A 28 -45.21 -39.38 44.26
N ILE A 29 -44.92 -40.52 44.88
CA ILE A 29 -43.67 -40.78 45.62
C ILE A 29 -42.53 -41.24 44.69
N THR A 30 -42.83 -41.76 43.50
CA THR A 30 -41.85 -42.42 42.62
C THR A 30 -41.49 -41.68 41.34
N VAL A 31 -42.12 -40.54 41.02
CA VAL A 31 -41.67 -39.71 39.89
C VAL A 31 -40.77 -38.60 40.41
N PRO A 32 -39.44 -38.70 40.24
CA PRO A 32 -38.54 -37.62 40.59
C PRO A 32 -38.80 -36.44 39.64
N THR A 33 -38.55 -35.24 40.16
CA THR A 33 -38.41 -33.98 39.45
C THR A 33 -37.24 -34.00 38.44
N ASP A 34 -37.25 -34.94 37.49
CA ASP A 34 -36.19 -35.13 36.48
C ASP A 34 -36.47 -34.31 35.20
N ASN A 35 -37.74 -33.99 34.95
CA ASN A 35 -38.15 -33.12 33.83
C ASN A 35 -37.63 -31.68 33.96
N THR A 36 -37.26 -31.22 35.15
CA THR A 36 -36.77 -29.85 35.38
C THR A 36 -35.38 -29.61 34.80
N PHE A 37 -34.49 -30.61 34.85
CA PHE A 37 -33.14 -30.50 34.31
C PHE A 37 -33.14 -30.53 32.78
N GLU A 38 -33.86 -31.50 32.19
CA GLU A 38 -34.01 -31.60 30.74
C GLU A 38 -34.76 -30.39 30.15
N LEU A 39 -35.79 -29.87 30.82
CA LEU A 39 -36.46 -28.63 30.40
C LEU A 39 -35.52 -27.41 30.46
N LYS A 40 -34.63 -27.33 31.45
CA LYS A 40 -33.64 -26.25 31.57
C LYS A 40 -32.56 -26.35 30.48
N LYS A 41 -32.12 -27.57 30.18
CA LYS A 41 -31.17 -27.89 29.09
C LYS A 41 -31.78 -27.59 27.72
N LEU A 42 -33.04 -27.95 27.50
CA LEU A 42 -33.78 -27.63 26.28
C LEU A 42 -33.96 -26.11 26.13
N LYS A 43 -34.37 -25.39 27.18
CA LYS A 43 -34.46 -23.93 27.19
C LYS A 43 -33.11 -23.26 26.89
N MET A 44 -32.00 -23.75 27.45
CA MET A 44 -30.66 -23.25 27.12
C MET A 44 -30.29 -23.51 25.66
N LYS A 45 -30.61 -24.70 25.13
CA LYS A 45 -30.35 -25.06 23.73
C LYS A 45 -31.14 -24.16 22.77
N THR A 46 -32.43 -23.96 23.04
CA THR A 46 -33.29 -23.05 22.27
C THR A 46 -32.82 -21.61 22.37
N ASN A 47 -32.46 -21.11 23.56
CA ASN A 47 -31.92 -19.74 23.70
C ASN A 47 -30.59 -19.56 22.96
N LYS A 48 -29.71 -20.56 22.98
CA LYS A 48 -28.45 -20.52 22.23
C LYS A 48 -28.71 -20.49 20.72
N GLU A 49 -29.69 -21.26 20.24
CA GLU A 49 -30.07 -21.30 18.83
C GLU A 49 -30.73 -20.00 18.36
N VAL A 50 -31.63 -19.42 19.17
CA VAL A 50 -32.24 -18.10 18.89
C VAL A 50 -31.17 -17.03 18.81
N ARG A 51 -30.24 -17.00 19.77
CA ARG A 51 -29.14 -16.03 19.80
C ARG A 51 -28.16 -16.19 18.63
N LEU A 52 -27.93 -17.41 18.16
CA LEU A 52 -27.14 -17.66 16.95
C LEU A 52 -27.87 -17.15 15.69
N LYS A 53 -29.16 -17.45 15.55
CA LYS A 53 -29.99 -16.95 14.44
C LYS A 53 -30.12 -15.42 14.44
N GLU A 54 -30.16 -14.79 15.61
CA GLU A 54 -30.15 -13.33 15.72
C GLU A 54 -28.82 -12.72 15.25
N MET A 55 -27.68 -13.25 15.69
CA MET A 55 -26.37 -12.79 15.22
C MET A 55 -26.13 -13.03 13.72
N GLU A 56 -26.72 -14.10 13.16
CA GLU A 56 -26.65 -14.37 11.72
C GLU A 56 -27.48 -13.36 10.91
N ARG A 57 -28.70 -13.05 11.36
CA ARG A 57 -29.54 -12.01 10.76
C ARG A 57 -28.99 -10.60 10.93
N GLU A 58 -28.24 -10.35 12.00
CA GLU A 58 -27.53 -9.08 12.21
C GLU A 58 -26.38 -8.95 11.21
N ARG A 59 -25.54 -9.98 11.08
CA ARG A 59 -24.47 -10.01 10.07
C ARG A 59 -25.00 -9.88 8.64
N GLU A 60 -26.08 -10.56 8.29
CA GLU A 60 -26.69 -10.47 6.96
C GLU A 60 -27.24 -9.05 6.68
N ARG A 61 -27.75 -8.37 7.72
CA ARG A 61 -28.17 -6.96 7.60
C ARG A 61 -26.97 -6.03 7.42
N GLU A 62 -25.92 -6.19 8.22
CA GLU A 62 -24.68 -5.41 8.10
C GLU A 62 -24.01 -5.61 6.73
N GLU A 63 -23.96 -6.84 6.22
CA GLU A 63 -23.42 -7.15 4.89
C GLU A 63 -24.25 -6.51 3.78
N ARG A 64 -25.59 -6.54 3.87
CA ARG A 64 -26.48 -5.86 2.92
C ARG A 64 -26.31 -4.34 2.97
N GLU A 65 -26.17 -3.76 4.16
CA GLU A 65 -25.93 -2.33 4.34
C GLU A 65 -24.58 -1.92 3.74
N MET A 66 -23.51 -2.67 4.02
CA MET A 66 -22.21 -2.44 3.37
C MET A 66 -22.28 -2.58 1.85
N GLN A 67 -23.02 -3.57 1.34
CA GLN A 67 -23.16 -3.79 -0.09
C GLN A 67 -23.91 -2.63 -0.75
N MET A 68 -25.01 -2.16 -0.15
CA MET A 68 -25.75 -0.99 -0.67
C MET A 68 -24.92 0.28 -0.59
N GLN A 69 -24.15 0.47 0.47
CA GLN A 69 -23.26 1.63 0.62
C GLN A 69 -22.17 1.63 -0.46
N LYS A 70 -21.55 0.48 -0.71
CA LYS A 70 -20.55 0.31 -1.76
C LYS A 70 -21.13 0.54 -3.16
N GLU A 71 -22.32 0.01 -3.44
CA GLU A 71 -23.00 0.23 -4.73
C GLU A 71 -23.37 1.71 -4.93
N LYS A 72 -23.78 2.39 -3.85
CA LYS A 72 -24.07 3.83 -3.88
C LYS A 72 -22.81 4.65 -4.16
N GLU A 73 -21.71 4.36 -3.48
CA GLU A 73 -20.41 5.01 -3.72
C GLU A 73 -19.89 4.75 -5.13
N GLU A 74 -20.04 3.54 -5.65
CA GLU A 74 -19.65 3.18 -7.02
C GLU A 74 -20.49 3.92 -8.07
N ARG A 75 -21.82 4.02 -7.86
CA ARG A 75 -22.69 4.84 -8.71
C ARG A 75 -22.36 6.33 -8.65
N GLU A 76 -22.03 6.86 -7.48
CA GLU A 76 -21.65 8.26 -7.32
C GLU A 76 -20.32 8.56 -8.04
N MET A 77 -19.34 7.68 -7.90
CA MET A 77 -18.07 7.77 -8.62
C MET A 77 -18.27 7.66 -10.15
N GLN A 78 -19.16 6.78 -10.59
CA GLN A 78 -19.50 6.64 -12.01
C GLN A 78 -20.18 7.91 -12.56
N MET A 79 -21.15 8.48 -11.84
CA MET A 79 -21.77 9.75 -12.23
C MET A 79 -20.77 10.90 -12.28
N GLN A 80 -19.89 11.03 -11.29
CA GLN A 80 -18.85 12.07 -11.29
C GLN A 80 -17.87 11.90 -12.46
N ARG A 81 -17.58 10.66 -12.84
CA ARG A 81 -16.74 10.36 -14.00
C ARG A 81 -17.44 10.74 -15.31
N GLU A 82 -18.70 10.36 -15.47
CA GLU A 82 -19.51 10.72 -16.64
C GLU A 82 -19.70 12.24 -16.76
N GLU A 83 -19.97 12.94 -15.65
CA GLU A 83 -20.08 14.40 -15.63
C GLU A 83 -18.75 15.08 -16.01
N ARG A 84 -17.61 14.55 -15.54
CA ARG A 84 -16.29 15.04 -15.93
C ARG A 84 -16.04 14.84 -17.43
N GLU A 85 -16.32 13.64 -17.94
CA GLU A 85 -16.17 13.31 -19.36
C GLU A 85 -17.12 14.18 -20.24
N GLU A 86 -18.32 14.47 -19.77
CA GLU A 86 -19.27 15.34 -20.47
C GLU A 86 -18.82 16.81 -20.44
N ARG A 87 -18.32 17.30 -19.30
CA ARG A 87 -17.73 18.64 -19.20
C ARG A 87 -16.55 18.80 -20.15
N GLU A 88 -15.65 17.84 -20.19
CA GLU A 88 -14.51 17.83 -21.12
C GLU A 88 -14.98 17.84 -22.58
N ARG A 89 -16.02 17.06 -22.92
CA ARG A 89 -16.61 17.05 -24.27
C ARG A 89 -17.30 18.36 -24.64
N ARG A 90 -17.98 19.02 -23.68
CA ARG A 90 -18.59 20.33 -23.89
C ARG A 90 -17.53 21.41 -24.08
N GLU A 91 -16.46 21.38 -23.26
CA GLU A 91 -15.33 22.29 -23.42
C GLU A 91 -14.59 22.07 -24.74
N GLU A 92 -14.41 20.81 -25.16
CA GLU A 92 -13.81 20.49 -26.46
C GLU A 92 -14.65 21.01 -27.62
N LYS A 93 -15.96 20.77 -27.60
CA LYS A 93 -16.89 21.33 -28.59
C LYS A 93 -16.91 22.86 -28.57
N ALA A 94 -16.81 23.48 -27.39
CA ALA A 94 -16.74 24.93 -27.26
C ALA A 94 -15.45 25.48 -27.88
N ARG A 95 -14.30 24.84 -27.62
CA ARG A 95 -13.01 25.18 -28.24
C ARG A 95 -13.03 25.00 -29.76
N GLU A 96 -13.65 23.94 -30.24
CA GLU A 96 -13.82 23.70 -31.68
C GLU A 96 -14.73 24.75 -32.33
N HIS A 97 -15.85 25.07 -31.67
CA HIS A 97 -16.76 26.12 -32.13
C HIS A 97 -16.10 27.50 -32.14
N GLU A 98 -15.35 27.84 -31.08
CA GLU A 98 -14.57 29.07 -30.97
C GLU A 98 -13.50 29.16 -32.06
N PHE A 99 -12.77 28.06 -32.30
CA PHE A 99 -11.79 27.99 -33.37
C PHE A 99 -12.42 28.18 -34.77
N ARG A 100 -13.60 27.60 -35.00
CA ARG A 100 -14.37 27.76 -36.24
C ARG A 100 -14.87 29.19 -36.43
N LEU A 101 -15.38 29.83 -35.38
CA LEU A 101 -15.83 31.23 -35.42
C LEU A 101 -14.67 32.16 -35.75
N LYS A 102 -13.49 31.92 -35.15
CA LYS A 102 -12.27 32.70 -35.39
C LYS A 102 -11.73 32.53 -36.81
N GLN A 103 -11.87 31.34 -37.40
CA GLN A 103 -11.55 31.12 -38.81
C GLN A 103 -12.50 31.87 -39.75
N GLN A 104 -13.79 31.97 -39.41
CA GLN A 104 -14.77 32.72 -40.18
C GLN A 104 -14.56 34.23 -40.05
N GLU A 105 -14.19 34.72 -38.87
CA GLU A 105 -13.86 36.13 -38.61
C GLU A 105 -12.61 36.59 -39.37
N LEU A 106 -11.57 35.74 -39.43
CA LEU A 106 -10.38 35.97 -40.27
C LEU A 106 -10.66 35.88 -41.79
N GLY A 107 -11.81 35.33 -42.19
CA GLY A 107 -12.26 35.27 -43.58
C GLY A 107 -13.01 36.52 -44.06
N VAL A 108 -13.43 37.42 -43.17
CA VAL A 108 -14.21 38.62 -43.53
C VAL A 108 -13.32 39.85 -43.80
N ILE A 109 -12.01 39.77 -43.54
CA ILE A 109 -11.02 40.81 -43.88
C ILE A 109 -10.10 40.31 -45.02
N LYS A 110 -10.67 39.92 -46.15
CA LYS A 110 -9.93 39.77 -47.41
C LYS A 110 -10.76 40.27 -48.58
N GLY A 111 -11.01 41.58 -48.57
CA GLY A 111 -11.52 42.33 -49.70
C GLY A 111 -10.48 43.33 -50.22
N SER A 112 -10.05 43.11 -51.47
CA SER A 112 -9.38 44.04 -52.40
C SER A 112 -7.87 44.33 -52.26
N GLY A 113 -7.17 44.22 -53.39
CA GLY A 113 -5.83 44.79 -53.65
C GLY A 113 -4.76 43.78 -54.07
N PRO A 114 -4.26 43.81 -55.32
CA PRO A 114 -3.33 42.81 -55.84
C PRO A 114 -1.91 43.14 -55.39
N LYS A 115 -1.25 42.21 -54.70
CA LYS A 115 0.21 42.21 -54.56
C LYS A 115 0.73 40.80 -54.77
N ILE A 116 1.41 40.66 -55.90
CA ILE A 116 2.39 39.62 -56.19
C ILE A 116 3.37 39.61 -55.00
N GLY A 117 3.31 38.54 -54.22
CA GLY A 117 4.13 38.32 -53.05
C GLY A 117 4.36 36.83 -52.95
N LEU A 118 5.60 36.44 -53.26
CA LEU A 118 6.13 35.09 -53.28
C LEU A 118 5.66 34.29 -52.05
N ASP A 119 5.06 33.12 -52.28
CA ASP A 119 4.77 32.12 -51.26
C ASP A 119 6.09 31.63 -50.66
N THR A 120 6.54 32.26 -49.58
CA THR A 120 7.53 31.67 -48.69
C THR A 120 6.77 30.92 -47.61
N GLY A 121 6.67 29.60 -47.77
CA GLY A 121 6.13 28.66 -46.79
C GLY A 121 6.93 28.62 -45.49
N VAL A 122 6.84 29.67 -44.68
CA VAL A 122 7.49 29.77 -43.37
C VAL A 122 6.66 28.99 -42.35
N PHE A 123 7.21 27.89 -41.85
CA PHE A 123 6.61 27.11 -40.77
C PHE A 123 6.51 27.96 -39.50
N ASP A 124 5.28 28.22 -39.06
CA ASP A 124 5.00 28.99 -37.85
C ASP A 124 5.06 28.10 -36.61
N VAL A 125 6.19 28.14 -35.89
CA VAL A 125 6.44 27.34 -34.69
C VAL A 125 5.40 27.64 -33.61
N SER A 126 5.01 28.91 -33.42
CA SER A 126 4.09 29.34 -32.36
C SER A 126 2.71 28.70 -32.48
N LYS A 127 2.23 28.49 -33.72
CA LYS A 127 0.96 27.80 -33.98
C LYS A 127 1.02 26.30 -33.67
N HIS A 128 2.21 25.70 -33.67
CA HIS A 128 2.38 24.26 -33.49
C HIS A 128 2.76 23.85 -32.06
N ILE A 129 3.28 24.78 -31.24
CA ILE A 129 3.59 24.55 -29.82
C ILE A 129 2.39 24.02 -29.05
N LYS A 130 1.17 24.50 -29.33
CA LYS A 130 -0.07 24.03 -28.67
C LYS A 130 -0.39 22.55 -28.90
N PHE A 131 0.15 21.95 -29.96
CA PHE A 131 -0.02 20.54 -30.28
C PHE A 131 1.11 19.67 -29.73
N VAL A 132 2.16 20.28 -29.16
CA VAL A 132 3.23 19.54 -28.50
C VAL A 132 2.65 18.94 -27.22
N PRO A 133 2.82 17.62 -26.99
CA PRO A 133 2.34 16.98 -25.78
C PRO A 133 2.94 17.62 -24.53
N LYS A 134 2.22 17.55 -23.40
CA LYS A 134 2.81 17.95 -22.12
C LYS A 134 3.95 17.01 -21.74
N PHE A 135 5.05 17.58 -21.27
CA PHE A 135 6.16 16.79 -20.77
C PHE A 135 5.79 16.10 -19.46
N GLN A 136 6.07 14.80 -19.36
CA GLN A 136 5.83 13.99 -18.17
C GLN A 136 7.15 13.34 -17.73
N GLU A 137 7.67 13.78 -16.59
CA GLU A 137 8.95 13.29 -16.05
C GLU A 137 8.93 11.78 -15.74
N ASP A 138 7.78 11.24 -15.35
CA ASP A 138 7.63 9.82 -15.03
C ASP A 138 7.82 8.90 -16.24
N ASN A 139 7.64 9.43 -17.46
CA ASN A 139 7.69 8.66 -18.70
C ASN A 139 8.21 9.49 -19.89
N VAL A 140 9.42 10.02 -19.73
CA VAL A 140 10.15 10.79 -20.75
C VAL A 140 10.18 10.09 -22.12
N GLU A 141 10.42 8.78 -22.17
CA GLU A 141 10.40 7.99 -23.42
C GLU A 141 9.05 8.06 -24.17
N LYS A 142 7.93 8.00 -23.42
CA LYS A 142 6.58 8.04 -24.00
C LYS A 142 6.32 9.40 -24.62
N PHE A 143 6.77 10.47 -23.96
CA PHE A 143 6.71 11.82 -24.47
C PHE A 143 7.46 11.95 -25.81
N PHE A 144 8.73 11.53 -25.89
CA PHE A 144 9.49 11.61 -27.15
C PHE A 144 8.86 10.79 -28.28
N ASN A 145 8.33 9.61 -27.97
CA ASN A 145 7.64 8.77 -28.96
C ASN A 145 6.34 9.41 -29.44
N HIS A 146 5.57 10.03 -28.55
CA HIS A 146 4.34 10.72 -28.91
C HIS A 146 4.62 12.00 -29.73
N PHE A 147 5.62 12.79 -29.32
CA PHE A 147 6.10 13.94 -30.08
C PHE A 147 6.53 13.55 -31.49
N LYS A 148 7.34 12.48 -31.63
CA LYS A 148 7.80 12.00 -32.94
C LYS A 148 6.61 11.63 -33.83
N LYS A 149 5.63 10.88 -33.31
CA LYS A 149 4.42 10.51 -34.06
C LYS A 149 3.65 11.74 -34.53
N LEU A 150 3.48 12.75 -33.68
CA LEU A 150 2.79 14.00 -34.04
C LEU A 150 3.58 14.81 -35.07
N GLY A 151 4.90 14.90 -34.92
CA GLY A 151 5.78 15.58 -35.88
C GLY A 151 5.73 14.93 -37.26
N GLU A 152 5.69 13.60 -37.34
CA GLU A 152 5.52 12.87 -38.60
C GLU A 152 4.12 13.03 -39.18
N GLN A 153 3.07 12.91 -38.36
CA GLN A 153 1.68 13.02 -38.78
C GLN A 153 1.33 14.43 -39.31
N LEU A 154 1.85 15.47 -38.65
CA LEU A 154 1.65 16.88 -39.00
C LEU A 154 2.75 17.41 -39.94
N LYS A 155 3.68 16.55 -40.37
CA LYS A 155 4.80 16.87 -41.28
C LYS A 155 5.61 18.09 -40.83
N TRP A 156 5.93 18.16 -39.55
CA TRP A 156 6.76 19.24 -39.00
C TRP A 156 8.18 19.19 -39.55
N PRO A 157 8.75 20.33 -40.00
CA PRO A 157 10.14 20.40 -40.43
C PRO A 157 11.09 19.99 -39.30
N ARG A 158 12.01 19.06 -39.61
CA ARG A 158 12.92 18.46 -38.61
C ARG A 158 13.80 19.51 -37.91
N ASP A 159 14.17 20.57 -38.63
CA ASP A 159 14.94 21.71 -38.12
C ASP A 159 14.20 22.49 -37.02
N LYS A 160 12.87 22.37 -36.95
CA LYS A 160 12.04 23.03 -35.91
C LYS A 160 11.70 22.12 -34.74
N TRP A 161 12.04 20.84 -34.78
CA TRP A 161 11.67 19.89 -33.72
C TRP A 161 12.30 20.24 -32.37
N SER A 162 13.56 20.67 -32.37
CA SER A 162 14.27 21.08 -31.15
C SER A 162 13.61 22.29 -30.50
N ILE A 163 13.16 23.26 -31.30
CA ILE A 163 12.48 24.47 -30.83
C ILE A 163 11.08 24.14 -30.31
N LEU A 164 10.37 23.22 -30.98
CA LEU A 164 9.05 22.77 -30.54
C LEU A 164 9.13 22.00 -29.21
N ILE A 165 10.11 21.11 -29.08
CA ILE A 165 10.20 20.25 -27.90
C ILE A 165 10.69 20.98 -26.66
N GLN A 166 11.62 21.95 -26.79
CA GLN A 166 12.09 22.77 -25.66
C GLN A 166 10.96 23.55 -25.00
N SER A 167 9.94 23.94 -25.76
CA SER A 167 8.82 24.75 -25.24
C SER A 167 7.98 24.03 -24.18
N ASN A 168 8.10 22.71 -24.11
CA ASN A 168 7.37 21.87 -23.16
C ASN A 168 8.26 21.25 -22.08
N PHE A 169 9.58 21.42 -22.13
CA PHE A 169 10.45 20.93 -21.06
C PHE A 169 10.20 21.70 -19.77
N THR A 170 10.21 20.96 -18.67
CA THR A 170 10.10 21.49 -17.32
C THR A 170 11.13 20.80 -16.43
N GLY A 171 11.47 21.43 -15.30
CA GLY A 171 12.34 20.85 -14.29
C GLY A 171 13.71 20.41 -14.84
N LYS A 172 14.08 19.17 -14.56
CA LYS A 172 15.40 18.62 -14.89
C LYS A 172 15.66 18.57 -16.41
N ALA A 173 14.64 18.42 -17.25
CA ALA A 173 14.79 18.42 -18.70
C ALA A 173 15.19 19.79 -19.23
N GLN A 174 14.66 20.85 -18.62
CA GLN A 174 15.00 22.22 -18.96
C GLN A 174 16.43 22.55 -18.56
N GLU A 175 16.86 22.12 -17.35
CA GLU A 175 18.25 22.28 -16.89
C GLU A 175 19.25 21.59 -17.84
N VAL A 176 18.96 20.34 -18.23
CA VAL A 176 19.81 19.59 -19.16
C VAL A 176 19.88 20.26 -20.52
N TYR A 177 18.74 20.75 -21.03
CA TYR A 177 18.70 21.47 -22.30
C TYR A 177 19.51 22.77 -22.25
N SER A 178 19.39 23.56 -21.18
CA SER A 178 20.16 24.79 -20.99
C SER A 178 21.67 24.57 -20.82
N ALA A 179 22.09 23.38 -20.39
CA ALA A 179 23.49 23.01 -20.27
C ALA A 179 24.11 22.52 -21.60
N LEU A 180 23.30 22.26 -22.63
CA LEU A 180 23.80 21.88 -23.95
C LEU A 180 24.41 23.08 -24.68
N SER A 181 25.35 22.80 -25.58
CA SER A 181 25.88 23.81 -26.52
C SER A 181 24.77 24.30 -27.46
N ILE A 182 24.97 25.46 -28.06
CA ILE A 182 24.02 26.01 -29.04
C ILE A 182 23.87 25.05 -30.23
N GLU A 183 24.98 24.47 -30.69
CA GLU A 183 24.99 23.50 -31.78
C GLU A 183 24.24 22.20 -31.43
N ASP A 184 24.41 21.69 -30.22
CA ASP A 184 23.75 20.44 -29.80
C ASP A 184 22.27 20.64 -29.46
N SER A 185 21.89 21.81 -28.92
CA SER A 185 20.50 22.16 -28.62
C SER A 185 19.64 22.35 -29.88
N MET A 186 20.26 22.68 -31.02
CA MET A 186 19.57 22.74 -32.31
C MET A 186 19.29 21.35 -32.90
N ASP A 187 19.98 20.30 -32.47
CA ASP A 187 19.82 18.93 -32.97
C ASP A 187 18.87 18.11 -32.07
N TYR A 188 17.70 17.77 -32.61
CA TYR A 188 16.68 16.99 -31.91
C TYR A 188 17.22 15.65 -31.37
N ASP A 189 18.04 14.94 -32.14
CA ASP A 189 18.52 13.61 -31.75
C ASP A 189 19.48 13.71 -30.57
N LYS A 190 20.31 14.77 -30.54
CA LYS A 190 21.22 15.04 -29.42
C LYS A 190 20.46 15.48 -28.18
N VAL A 191 19.51 16.41 -28.32
CA VAL A 191 18.63 16.86 -27.23
C VAL A 191 17.88 15.67 -26.63
N LYS A 192 17.25 14.85 -27.47
CA LYS A 192 16.54 13.63 -27.04
C LYS A 192 17.46 12.69 -26.28
N LYS A 193 18.66 12.44 -26.79
CA LYS A 193 19.63 11.55 -26.15
C LYS A 193 20.08 12.11 -24.79
N ALA A 194 20.43 13.38 -24.70
CA ALA A 194 20.87 14.02 -23.46
C ALA A 194 19.79 13.98 -22.38
N ILE A 195 18.54 14.30 -22.74
CA ILE A 195 17.42 14.27 -21.80
C ILE A 195 17.09 12.83 -21.37
N LEU A 196 17.04 11.88 -22.31
CA LEU A 196 16.83 10.48 -21.94
C LEU A 196 17.93 9.95 -21.03
N GLN A 197 19.19 10.36 -21.23
CA GLN A 197 20.30 10.00 -20.35
C GLN A 197 20.17 10.66 -18.97
N ALA A 198 19.76 11.92 -18.90
CA ALA A 198 19.59 12.61 -17.62
C ALA A 198 18.46 11.99 -16.78
N TYR A 199 17.39 11.50 -17.42
CA TYR A 199 16.27 10.83 -16.74
C TYR A 199 16.44 9.31 -16.64
N ALA A 200 17.49 8.74 -17.25
CA ALA A 200 17.79 7.33 -17.09
C ALA A 200 18.14 7.07 -15.62
N LEU A 201 17.42 6.13 -15.01
CA LEU A 201 17.81 5.65 -13.69
C LEU A 201 19.08 4.82 -13.83
N VAL A 202 19.93 4.85 -12.80
CA VAL A 202 20.94 3.81 -12.61
C VAL A 202 20.21 2.45 -12.61
N PRO A 203 20.80 1.36 -13.14
CA PRO A 203 20.14 0.05 -13.19
C PRO A 203 19.48 -0.39 -11.88
N GLU A 204 20.08 -0.02 -10.75
CA GLU A 204 19.53 -0.25 -9.41
C GLU A 204 18.19 0.47 -9.16
N GLY A 205 18.02 1.70 -9.65
CA GLY A 205 16.76 2.42 -9.55
C GLY A 205 15.61 1.74 -10.31
N TYR A 206 15.89 1.20 -11.51
CA TYR A 206 14.90 0.42 -12.26
C TYR A 206 14.53 -0.88 -11.52
N ARG A 207 15.52 -1.59 -10.96
CA ARG A 207 15.28 -2.77 -10.11
C ARG A 207 14.35 -2.43 -8.94
N GLN A 208 14.65 -1.35 -8.23
CA GLN A 208 13.84 -0.94 -7.08
C GLN A 208 12.42 -0.60 -7.48
N LYS A 209 12.20 0.14 -8.58
CA LYS A 209 10.86 0.39 -9.12
C LYS A 209 10.14 -0.93 -9.43
N PHE A 210 10.78 -1.86 -10.14
CA PHE A 210 10.19 -3.17 -10.42
C PHE A 210 9.79 -3.93 -9.14
N ARG A 211 10.69 -4.04 -8.16
CA ARG A 211 10.44 -4.80 -6.92
C ARG A 211 9.42 -4.12 -5.99
N LYS A 212 9.44 -2.79 -5.91
CA LYS A 212 8.55 -2.00 -5.03
C LYS A 212 7.20 -1.68 -5.68
N TYR A 213 7.04 -1.83 -7.00
CA TYR A 213 5.76 -1.56 -7.66
C TYR A 213 4.64 -2.45 -7.10
N ARG A 214 3.56 -1.81 -6.67
CA ARG A 214 2.33 -2.40 -6.11
C ARG A 214 1.13 -1.89 -6.90
N LYS A 215 0.08 -2.71 -6.97
CA LYS A 215 -1.19 -2.35 -7.59
C LYS A 215 -1.82 -1.21 -6.79
N ALA A 216 -2.30 -0.18 -7.49
CA ALA A 216 -3.14 0.85 -6.87
C ALA A 216 -4.60 0.40 -6.82
N ASP A 217 -5.38 0.90 -5.87
CA ASP A 217 -6.79 0.50 -5.71
C ASP A 217 -7.63 0.82 -6.94
N THR A 218 -7.34 1.96 -7.59
CA THR A 218 -7.99 2.43 -8.82
C THR A 218 -7.52 1.72 -10.09
N GLN A 219 -6.47 0.91 -10.02
CA GLN A 219 -5.86 0.27 -11.20
C GLN A 219 -6.47 -1.10 -11.48
N THR A 220 -6.68 -1.44 -12.75
CA THR A 220 -7.09 -2.80 -13.13
C THR A 220 -5.94 -3.80 -13.03
N TYR A 221 -6.23 -5.10 -12.92
CA TYR A 221 -5.19 -6.12 -12.89
C TYR A 221 -4.40 -6.23 -14.21
N VAL A 222 -5.06 -5.96 -15.34
CA VAL A 222 -4.42 -5.94 -16.67
C VAL A 222 -3.42 -4.80 -16.75
N GLU A 223 -3.81 -3.59 -16.32
CA GLU A 223 -2.89 -2.45 -16.25
C GLU A 223 -1.73 -2.71 -15.30
N PHE A 224 -1.99 -3.36 -14.15
CA PHE A 224 -0.94 -3.69 -13.20
C PHE A 224 0.09 -4.64 -13.79
N ALA A 225 -0.36 -5.72 -14.47
CA ALA A 225 0.53 -6.66 -15.14
C ALA A 225 1.36 -5.97 -16.24
N TYR A 226 0.72 -5.16 -17.08
CA TYR A 226 1.38 -4.39 -18.14
C TYR A 226 2.49 -3.47 -17.59
N GLN A 227 2.20 -2.71 -16.52
CA GLN A 227 3.21 -1.86 -15.91
C GLN A 227 4.33 -2.66 -15.24
N LYS A 228 4.01 -3.85 -14.70
CA LYS A 228 5.00 -4.75 -14.10
C LYS A 228 5.99 -5.27 -15.14
N GLU A 229 5.50 -5.72 -16.30
CA GLU A 229 6.33 -6.13 -17.46
C GLU A 229 7.23 -4.98 -17.90
N ARG A 230 6.65 -3.80 -18.08
CA ARG A 230 7.41 -2.62 -18.49
C ARG A 230 8.53 -2.23 -17.52
N HIS A 231 8.34 -2.47 -16.22
CA HIS A 231 9.39 -2.24 -15.23
C HIS A 231 10.54 -3.24 -15.32
N ILE A 232 10.27 -4.54 -15.57
CA ILE A 232 11.33 -5.53 -15.75
C ILE A 232 12.07 -5.30 -17.08
N ASP A 233 11.36 -4.96 -18.17
CA ASP A 233 11.98 -4.69 -19.47
C ASP A 233 12.97 -3.53 -19.39
N ARG A 234 12.59 -2.44 -18.71
CA ARG A 234 13.48 -1.30 -18.48
C ARG A 234 14.70 -1.66 -17.65
N TRP A 235 14.52 -2.51 -16.64
CA TRP A 235 15.64 -2.97 -15.83
C TRP A 235 16.60 -3.85 -16.66
N CYS A 236 16.07 -4.80 -17.43
CA CYS A 236 16.85 -5.63 -18.34
C CYS A 236 17.59 -4.79 -19.40
N ALA A 237 16.91 -3.82 -20.01
CA ALA A 237 17.49 -2.90 -20.98
C ALA A 237 18.64 -2.08 -20.38
N SER A 238 18.50 -1.60 -19.13
CA SER A 238 19.55 -0.85 -18.43
C SER A 238 20.83 -1.67 -18.18
N LYS A 239 20.68 -3.00 -18.04
CA LYS A 239 21.79 -3.96 -17.91
C LYS A 239 22.20 -4.61 -19.24
N LYS A 240 21.58 -4.20 -20.36
CA LYS A 240 21.80 -4.77 -21.70
C LYS A 240 21.61 -6.29 -21.74
N VAL A 241 20.67 -6.81 -20.96
CA VAL A 241 20.32 -8.23 -20.91
C VAL A 241 19.46 -8.57 -22.12
N SER A 242 20.00 -9.37 -23.04
CA SER A 242 19.28 -9.83 -24.25
C SER A 242 19.07 -11.34 -24.30
N THR A 243 19.78 -12.11 -23.48
CA THR A 243 19.72 -13.58 -23.46
C THR A 243 19.09 -14.10 -22.18
N PHE A 244 18.48 -15.29 -22.25
CA PHE A 244 17.94 -15.96 -21.08
C PHE A 244 19.01 -16.22 -20.01
N ASP A 245 20.22 -16.60 -20.40
CA ASP A 245 21.32 -16.79 -19.44
C ASP A 245 21.69 -15.48 -18.74
N ALA A 246 21.78 -14.36 -19.47
CA ALA A 246 22.04 -13.07 -18.85
C ALA A 246 20.93 -12.65 -17.87
N LEU A 247 19.67 -12.96 -18.17
CA LEU A 247 18.55 -12.74 -17.23
C LEU A 247 18.68 -13.62 -15.99
N ARG A 248 19.01 -14.90 -16.17
CA ARG A 248 19.25 -15.84 -15.08
C ARG A 248 20.39 -15.35 -14.18
N GLN A 249 21.52 -14.91 -14.76
CA GLN A 249 22.64 -14.35 -14.00
C GLN A 249 22.23 -13.09 -13.24
N LEU A 250 21.50 -12.17 -13.88
CA LEU A 250 20.99 -10.95 -13.24
C LEU A 250 20.15 -11.28 -11.99
N MET A 251 19.24 -12.25 -12.11
CA MET A 251 18.38 -12.68 -11.00
C MET A 251 19.17 -13.37 -9.88
N LEU A 252 20.15 -14.20 -10.24
CA LEU A 252 21.02 -14.88 -9.27
C LEU A 252 21.91 -13.90 -8.51
N VAL A 253 22.55 -12.96 -9.21
CA VAL A 253 23.37 -11.90 -8.61
C VAL A 253 22.53 -11.04 -7.67
N GLU A 254 21.32 -10.65 -8.08
CA GLU A 254 20.41 -9.92 -7.19
C GLU A 254 20.11 -10.72 -5.91
N LYS A 255 19.76 -12.01 -6.06
CA LYS A 255 19.43 -12.84 -4.91
C LYS A 255 20.64 -13.03 -3.99
N PHE A 256 21.82 -13.25 -4.55
CA PHE A 256 23.09 -13.38 -3.81
C PHE A 256 23.39 -12.11 -3.00
N LYS A 257 23.28 -10.93 -3.61
CA LYS A 257 23.50 -9.64 -2.95
C LYS A 257 22.56 -9.39 -1.76
N ARG A 258 21.38 -10.03 -1.72
CA ARG A 258 20.44 -9.94 -0.58
C ARG A 258 20.78 -10.90 0.56
N CYS A 259 21.65 -11.87 0.32
CA CYS A 259 22.03 -12.90 1.29
C CYS A 259 23.40 -12.63 1.93
N VAL A 260 24.12 -11.59 1.51
CA VAL A 260 25.40 -11.17 2.08
C VAL A 260 25.20 -9.97 3.01
N ASN A 261 26.18 -9.76 3.90
CA ASN A 261 26.18 -8.61 4.82
C ASN A 261 26.28 -7.28 4.05
N ASP A 262 25.80 -6.20 4.66
CA ASP A 262 25.72 -4.88 4.01
C ASP A 262 27.08 -4.30 3.60
N ASP A 263 28.16 -4.62 4.31
CA ASP A 263 29.53 -4.21 3.95
C ASP A 263 29.98 -4.85 2.63
N ILE A 264 29.79 -6.16 2.50
CA ILE A 264 30.08 -6.91 1.26
C ILE A 264 29.15 -6.44 0.15
N LYS A 265 27.86 -6.26 0.44
CA LYS A 265 26.89 -5.80 -0.54
C LYS A 265 27.27 -4.45 -1.13
N SER A 266 27.70 -3.49 -0.30
CA SER A 266 28.19 -2.17 -0.75
C SER A 266 29.37 -2.33 -1.71
N HIS A 267 30.36 -3.14 -1.33
CA HIS A 267 31.50 -3.44 -2.19
C HIS A 267 31.11 -4.13 -3.52
N LEU A 268 30.13 -5.03 -3.49
CA LEU A 268 29.60 -5.69 -4.69
C LEU A 268 28.72 -4.77 -5.55
N GLU A 269 28.20 -3.68 -5.02
CA GLU A 269 27.45 -2.66 -5.77
C GLU A 269 28.39 -1.67 -6.47
N GLU A 270 29.53 -1.37 -5.85
CA GLU A 270 30.62 -0.59 -6.45
C GLU A 270 31.29 -1.34 -7.62
N ASN A 271 31.50 -2.65 -7.46
CA ASN A 271 32.08 -3.49 -8.49
C ASN A 271 31.02 -3.96 -9.50
N ARG A 272 31.17 -3.53 -10.76
CA ARG A 272 30.23 -3.83 -11.87
C ARG A 272 30.39 -5.26 -12.41
N ALA A 273 30.25 -6.27 -11.56
CA ALA A 273 30.24 -7.68 -11.98
C ALA A 273 28.82 -8.12 -12.36
N ASP A 274 28.70 -8.79 -13.52
CA ASP A 274 27.41 -9.21 -14.08
C ASP A 274 27.18 -10.73 -13.99
N LYS A 275 28.22 -11.53 -13.70
CA LYS A 275 28.12 -12.98 -13.49
C LYS A 275 28.17 -13.36 -12.02
N LEU A 276 27.40 -14.39 -11.63
CA LEU A 276 27.39 -14.87 -10.25
C LEU A 276 28.77 -15.32 -9.75
N SER A 277 29.54 -16.02 -10.59
CA SER A 277 30.89 -16.48 -10.23
C SER A 277 31.85 -15.33 -9.92
N GLU A 278 31.81 -14.26 -10.71
CA GLU A 278 32.62 -13.06 -10.51
C GLU A 278 32.21 -12.34 -9.22
N VAL A 279 30.91 -12.22 -8.97
CA VAL A 279 30.36 -11.63 -7.74
C VAL A 279 30.75 -12.44 -6.50
N ALA A 280 30.72 -13.77 -6.57
CA ALA A 280 31.15 -14.63 -5.47
C ALA A 280 32.67 -14.47 -5.20
N ASN A 281 33.50 -14.47 -6.24
CA ASN A 281 34.94 -14.26 -6.09
C ASN A 281 35.27 -12.90 -5.46
N LEU A 282 34.56 -11.83 -5.85
CA LEU A 282 34.72 -10.51 -5.23
C LEU A 282 34.30 -10.51 -3.76
N ALA A 283 33.24 -11.23 -3.40
CA ALA A 283 32.81 -11.35 -2.01
C ALA A 283 33.87 -12.08 -1.16
N ASP A 284 34.48 -13.14 -1.69
CA ASP A 284 35.55 -13.87 -1.01
C ASP A 284 36.81 -13.00 -0.87
N GLN A 285 37.20 -12.27 -1.92
CA GLN A 285 38.32 -11.32 -1.86
C GLN A 285 38.08 -10.23 -0.80
N TYR A 286 36.87 -9.70 -0.74
CA TYR A 286 36.49 -8.72 0.28
C TYR A 286 36.56 -9.34 1.68
N ALA A 287 36.02 -10.53 1.90
CA ALA A 287 36.04 -11.21 3.19
C ALA A 287 37.47 -11.52 3.69
N LEU A 288 38.40 -11.80 2.77
CA LEU A 288 39.80 -12.08 3.08
C LEU A 288 40.60 -10.81 3.40
N THR A 289 40.33 -9.71 2.69
CA THR A 289 41.05 -8.43 2.85
C THR A 289 40.48 -7.60 3.99
N HIS A 290 39.17 -7.60 4.14
CA HIS A 290 38.42 -6.94 5.18
C HIS A 290 37.97 -8.03 6.13
N LYS A 291 38.91 -8.54 6.94
CA LYS A 291 38.63 -9.46 8.05
C LYS A 291 37.31 -9.01 8.66
N PHE A 292 36.28 -9.84 8.61
CA PHE A 292 35.03 -9.58 9.31
C PHE A 292 35.42 -9.18 10.72
N SER A 293 35.30 -7.89 11.02
CA SER A 293 35.60 -7.36 12.34
C SER A 293 34.43 -7.76 13.21
N LYS A 294 34.32 -9.05 13.51
CA LYS A 294 33.99 -9.45 14.86
C LYS A 294 35.11 -8.90 15.72
N VAL A 295 34.96 -7.63 16.10
CA VAL A 295 35.36 -7.20 17.42
C VAL A 295 34.64 -8.17 18.35
N GLY A 296 35.35 -9.23 18.71
CA GLY A 296 35.05 -9.93 19.93
C GLY A 296 35.06 -8.85 21.01
N GLN A 297 33.92 -8.67 21.66
CA GLN A 297 34.00 -8.53 23.10
C GLN A 297 34.26 -9.94 23.64
N PRO A 298 35.50 -10.30 24.03
CA PRO A 298 35.66 -11.13 25.20
C PRO A 298 35.30 -10.23 26.39
N GLN A 299 34.07 -10.30 26.87
CA GLN A 299 33.83 -9.95 28.27
C GLN A 299 34.47 -11.04 29.11
N ASN A 300 35.76 -10.87 29.43
CA ASN A 300 36.40 -11.62 30.48
C ASN A 300 37.24 -10.70 31.37
N LYS A 301 36.60 -10.21 32.43
CA LYS A 301 37.16 -10.02 33.78
C LYS A 301 36.03 -10.58 34.67
N GLY A 302 36.09 -11.77 35.24
CA GLY A 302 37.19 -12.41 35.94
C GLY A 302 36.82 -12.40 37.42
N GLN A 303 36.29 -13.50 37.94
CA GLN A 303 36.41 -13.87 39.35
C GLN A 303 36.33 -15.38 39.51
N PHE A 304 37.43 -15.93 40.02
CA PHE A 304 37.56 -17.30 40.48
C PHE A 304 36.62 -17.55 41.67
N SER A 305 35.79 -18.59 41.61
CA SER A 305 35.64 -19.53 42.72
C SER A 305 35.09 -20.87 42.23
N ARG A 306 35.78 -21.91 42.67
CA ARG A 306 35.70 -23.31 42.28
C ARG A 306 34.32 -23.93 42.58
N PRO A 307 33.78 -24.84 41.73
CA PRO A 307 32.80 -25.80 42.19
C PRO A 307 33.52 -26.97 42.86
N ASN A 308 33.33 -27.10 44.18
CA ASN A 308 33.83 -28.24 44.94
C ASN A 308 33.04 -29.51 44.57
N LYS A 309 33.70 -30.45 43.90
CA LYS A 309 33.18 -31.80 43.65
C LYS A 309 33.64 -32.69 44.81
N LYS A 310 32.73 -33.01 45.74
CA LYS A 310 32.91 -34.15 46.66
C LYS A 310 32.13 -35.35 46.15
N TYR A 311 32.85 -36.47 46.06
CA TYR A 311 32.37 -37.81 45.78
C TYR A 311 31.59 -38.41 46.97
N GLY A 312 30.66 -39.32 46.67
CA GLY A 312 30.55 -40.60 47.38
C GLY A 312 29.49 -40.76 48.47
N ASN A 313 28.37 -41.40 48.09
CA ASN A 313 27.62 -42.47 48.79
C ASN A 313 27.42 -42.42 50.32
N SER A 314 26.16 -42.38 50.77
CA SER A 314 25.33 -43.57 51.08
C SER A 314 24.33 -43.34 52.24
N SER A 315 23.19 -44.03 52.09
CA SER A 315 22.31 -44.59 53.14
C SER A 315 21.22 -43.73 53.81
N GLY A 316 20.00 -44.28 53.75
CA GLY A 316 18.88 -44.10 54.71
C GLY A 316 18.20 -42.72 54.70
N THR A 317 16.90 -42.54 54.85
CA THR A 317 15.86 -43.39 55.44
C THR A 317 14.49 -42.75 55.10
N ALA A 318 13.48 -43.59 54.98
CA ALA A 318 12.04 -43.39 55.18
C ALA A 318 11.42 -41.97 55.33
N GLY A 319 10.21 -41.84 54.77
CA GLY A 319 9.11 -41.27 55.57
C GLY A 319 8.21 -40.23 54.90
N ASN A 320 7.16 -40.73 54.23
CA ASN A 320 5.75 -40.45 54.53
C ASN A 320 5.13 -39.04 54.34
N ASN A 321 4.06 -39.07 53.52
CA ASN A 321 2.73 -38.45 53.68
C ASN A 321 2.43 -36.95 53.55
N GLY A 322 1.32 -36.70 52.82
CA GLY A 322 0.24 -35.79 53.21
C GLY A 322 0.21 -34.45 52.46
N SER A 323 -0.57 -34.29 51.38
CA SER A 323 -2.02 -34.02 51.32
C SER A 323 -2.42 -32.55 51.56
N GLN A 324 -3.11 -31.98 50.56
CA GLN A 324 -4.19 -30.97 50.64
C GLN A 324 -3.84 -29.59 51.24
N SER A 325 -4.49 -28.45 50.97
CA SER A 325 -5.55 -27.97 50.08
C SER A 325 -5.71 -26.47 50.39
N GLY A 326 -6.40 -25.71 49.53
CA GLY A 326 -7.09 -24.47 49.90
C GLY A 326 -6.22 -23.20 49.83
N SER A 327 -6.41 -22.32 48.84
CA SER A 327 -7.52 -21.37 48.63
C SER A 327 -7.28 -20.00 49.27
N ILE A 328 -7.80 -18.98 48.58
CA ILE A 328 -8.17 -17.63 49.06
C ILE A 328 -7.24 -16.51 48.55
N SER A 329 -7.68 -15.92 47.43
CA SER A 329 -7.53 -14.48 47.16
C SER A 329 -8.25 -13.65 48.24
N PRO A 330 -7.85 -12.39 48.41
CA PRO A 330 -8.88 -11.37 48.37
C PRO A 330 -8.55 -10.22 47.42
N THR A 331 -9.63 -9.80 46.78
CA THR A 331 -9.89 -8.55 46.08
C THR A 331 -9.42 -7.30 46.83
N ASN A 332 -8.99 -6.27 46.08
CA ASN A 332 -9.37 -4.91 46.46
C ASN A 332 -9.66 -4.02 45.25
N SER A 333 -10.85 -3.42 45.31
CA SER A 333 -11.45 -2.42 44.45
C SER A 333 -11.09 -1.01 44.91
N GLY A 334 -10.92 -0.06 44.00
CA GLY A 334 -10.81 1.35 44.36
C GLY A 334 -10.98 2.29 43.17
N LYS A 335 -12.22 2.78 42.97
CA LYS A 335 -12.58 3.92 42.12
C LYS A 335 -11.94 5.23 42.62
N LYS A 336 -11.64 6.16 41.70
CA LYS A 336 -12.07 7.59 41.77
C LYS A 336 -11.77 8.32 40.45
N GLN A 337 -12.77 9.03 39.93
CA GLN A 337 -12.67 10.05 38.87
C GLN A 337 -12.36 11.46 39.50
N PRO A 338 -12.64 12.60 38.84
CA PRO A 338 -11.67 13.45 38.13
C PRO A 338 -11.53 14.85 38.78
N ASP A 339 -10.59 15.69 38.32
CA ASP A 339 -10.74 17.14 38.53
C ASP A 339 -10.07 17.97 37.42
N SER A 340 -10.69 19.11 37.15
CA SER A 340 -10.40 20.11 36.14
C SER A 340 -9.55 21.26 36.69
N SER A 341 -8.73 21.89 35.85
CA SER A 341 -8.41 23.34 35.84
C SER A 341 -7.31 23.55 34.78
N ARG A 342 -7.53 24.23 33.65
CA ARG A 342 -7.77 25.67 33.41
C ARG A 342 -6.65 26.56 33.96
N GLN A 343 -5.68 26.91 33.11
CA GLN A 343 -4.99 28.20 33.21
C GLN A 343 -4.50 28.72 31.84
N LYS A 344 -4.88 29.97 31.58
CA LYS A 344 -4.50 30.83 30.47
C LYS A 344 -3.15 31.51 30.80
N ASN A 345 -2.31 31.73 29.78
CA ASN A 345 -1.33 32.83 29.65
C ASN A 345 -1.32 33.13 28.13
N HIS A 346 -1.67 34.28 27.53
CA HIS A 346 -1.41 35.69 27.80
C HIS A 346 0.07 36.04 27.91
N GLN A 347 0.71 36.24 26.76
CA GLN A 347 1.83 37.16 26.60
C GLN A 347 1.51 38.12 25.45
N VAL A 348 1.34 39.38 25.85
CA VAL A 348 1.40 40.57 25.00
C VAL A 348 2.84 41.05 25.07
N SER A 349 3.50 41.31 23.94
CA SER A 349 4.37 42.47 23.83
C SER A 349 4.65 42.88 22.39
N SER A 350 4.61 44.19 22.21
CA SER A 350 4.47 45.00 21.02
C SER A 350 5.73 45.20 20.17
N ASN A 351 5.49 45.50 18.89
CA ASN A 351 6.08 46.56 18.04
C ASN A 351 7.60 46.62 17.83
N LYS A 352 8.03 46.57 16.54
CA LYS A 352 8.32 47.79 15.75
C LYS A 352 8.76 47.48 14.31
N LEU A 353 8.05 48.08 13.36
CA LEU A 353 8.54 48.46 12.02
C LEU A 353 9.58 49.59 12.15
N PRO A 354 10.41 49.80 11.12
CA PRO A 354 10.32 51.11 10.46
C PRO A 354 10.30 51.04 8.93
N LEU A 355 9.66 52.05 8.37
CA LEU A 355 9.58 52.41 6.97
C LEU A 355 10.66 53.46 6.63
N LYS A 356 11.09 53.42 5.36
CA LYS A 356 11.73 54.46 4.54
C LYS A 356 13.20 54.82 4.81
N THR A 357 14.03 54.60 3.79
CA THR A 357 14.44 55.71 2.89
C THR A 357 14.37 55.22 1.46
#